data_AF-A0A7Y6Y8E7-F1
#
_entry.id   AF-A0A7Y6Y8E7-F1
#
_cell.length_a   1.000
_cell.length_b   1.000
_cell.length_c   1.000
_cell.angle_alpha   90.00
_cell.angle_beta   90.00
_cell.angle_gamma   90.00
#
_symmetry.space_group_name_H-M   'P 1'
#
loop_
_entity.id
_entity.type
_entity.pdbx_description
1 polymer ?
#
loop_
_entity_poly.entity_id
_entity_poly.type
_entity_poly.pdbx_seq_one_letter_code
_entity_poly.pdbx_strand_id
1 'polypeptide(L)' 'MGSAKLILVVDGDESSLFAMHRQLAAHHKWAQDKQRKDAPGLIDILAPDLLITDYQIPLVKEIELLEWIHSAIQIQLN' A
#
# COMPACT_ATOMS: atom_id res chain seq x y z
N MET A 1 -1.63 -2.72 -24.58
CA MET A 1 -2.27 -3.23 -23.36
C MET A 1 -1.46 -2.71 -22.19
N GLY A 2 -2.05 -1.92 -21.28
CA GLY A 2 -1.32 -1.36 -20.13
C GLY A 2 -0.83 -2.48 -19.21
N SER A 3 0.33 -2.28 -18.56
CA SER A 3 0.83 -3.22 -17.56
C SER A 3 -0.13 -3.32 -16.38
N ALA A 4 -0.31 -4.52 -15.83
CA ALA A 4 -1.11 -4.72 -14.63
C ALA A 4 -0.51 -3.89 -13.48
N LYS A 5 -1.34 -3.01 -12.90
CA LYS A 5 -0.98 -2.15 -11.77
C LYS A 5 -0.69 -2.98 -10.52
N LEU A 6 0.28 -2.56 -9.72
CA LEU A 6 0.65 -3.20 -8.46
C LEU A 6 -0.06 -2.51 -7.29
N ILE A 7 -0.82 -3.28 -6.53
CA ILE A 7 -1.48 -2.82 -5.31
C ILE A 7 -0.77 -3.44 -4.12
N LEU A 8 -0.39 -2.61 -3.15
CA LEU A 8 0.07 -3.04 -1.84
C LEU A 8 -1.05 -2.80 -0.82
N VAL A 9 -1.39 -3.84 -0.05
CA VAL A 9 -2.37 -3.75 1.03
C VAL A 9 -1.71 -4.03 2.37
N VAL A 10 -1.87 -3.10 3.31
CA VAL A 10 -1.35 -3.23 4.67
C VAL A 10 -2.50 -3.27 5.65
N ASP A 11 -2.75 -4.46 6.19
CA ASP A 11 -3.81 -4.69 7.15
C ASP A 11 -3.38 -5.85 8.06
N GLY A 12 -3.65 -5.73 9.36
CA GLY A 12 -3.37 -6.82 10.30
C GLY A 12 -4.53 -7.81 10.43
N ASP A 13 -5.71 -7.49 9.89
CA ASP A 13 -6.84 -8.41 9.86
C ASP A 13 -6.78 -9.32 8.63
N GLU A 14 -6.68 -10.62 8.86
CA GLU A 14 -6.56 -11.60 7.78
C GLU A 14 -7.83 -11.73 6.95
N SER A 15 -9.00 -11.44 7.53
CA SER A 15 -10.29 -11.53 6.83
C SER A 15 -10.42 -10.40 5.80
N SER A 16 -10.04 -9.18 6.19
CA SER A 16 -9.95 -8.01 5.32
C SER A 16 -8.98 -8.25 4.16
N LEU A 17 -7.77 -8.74 4.45
CA LEU A 17 -6.79 -9.08 3.42
C LEU A 17 -7.31 -10.12 2.43
N PHE A 18 -7.95 -11.17 2.94
CA PHE A 18 -8.51 -12.22 2.10
C PHE A 18 -9.63 -11.69 1.19
N ALA A 19 -10.53 -10.87 1.73
CA ALA A 19 -11.61 -10.25 0.99
C ALA A 19 -11.08 -9.33 -0.14
N MET A 20 -10.11 -8.47 0.19
CA MET A 20 -9.48 -7.56 -0.77
C MET A 20 -8.72 -8.31 -1.86
N HIS A 21 -7.95 -9.33 -1.51
CA HIS A 21 -7.24 -10.17 -2.47
C HIS A 21 -8.22 -10.80 -3.48
N ARG A 22 -9.34 -11.36 -3.00
CA ARG A 22 -10.37 -11.96 -3.89
C ARG A 22 -10.96 -10.97 -4.88
N GLN A 23 -11.11 -9.69 -4.52
CA GLN A 23 -11.64 -8.67 -5.43
C GLN A 23 -10.58 -8.10 -6.38
N LEU A 24 -9.35 -7.89 -5.89
CA LEU A 24 -8.36 -7.07 -6.60
C LEU A 24 -7.36 -7.89 -7.41
N ALA A 25 -6.98 -9.10 -6.96
CA ALA A 25 -5.94 -9.91 -7.58
C ALA A 25 -6.33 -10.48 -8.96
N ALA A 26 -7.63 -10.46 -9.31
CA ALA A 26 -8.10 -10.85 -10.63
C ALA A 26 -7.70 -9.86 -11.74
N HIS A 27 -7.40 -8.61 -11.37
CA HIS A 27 -7.15 -7.51 -12.31
C HIS A 27 -5.80 -6.81 -12.08
N HIS A 28 -5.17 -7.03 -10.92
CA HIS A 28 -3.99 -6.31 -10.48
C HIS A 28 -2.96 -7.27 -9.90
N LYS A 29 -1.68 -6.85 -9.94
CA LYS A 29 -0.64 -7.51 -9.15
C LYS A 29 -0.87 -7.17 -7.68
N TRP A 30 -0.55 -8.11 -6.80
CA TRP A 30 -0.85 -8.03 -5.39
C TRP A 30 0.40 -8.20 -4.54
N ALA A 31 0.56 -7.32 -3.56
CA ALA A 31 1.47 -7.47 -2.43
C ALA A 31 0.70 -7.16 -1.15
N GLN A 32 1.12 -7.73 -0.02
CA GLN A 32 0.52 -7.44 1.27
C GLN A 32 1.53 -7.44 2.40
N ASP A 33 1.29 -6.62 3.43
CA ASP A 33 1.98 -6.68 4.72
C ASP A 33 0.95 -6.92 5.84
N LYS A 34 1.14 -8.03 6.57
CA LYS A 34 0.32 -8.40 7.73
C LYS A 34 0.88 -7.86 9.04
N GLN A 35 2.20 -7.67 9.09
CA GLN A 35 2.94 -7.38 10.32
C GLN A 35 3.16 -5.89 10.52
N ARG A 36 2.82 -5.06 9.52
CA ARG A 36 2.71 -3.59 9.59
C ARG A 36 4.06 -2.87 9.70
N LYS A 37 5.12 -3.59 10.05
CA LYS A 37 6.47 -3.09 10.33
C LYS A 37 7.32 -2.95 9.07
N ASP A 38 6.99 -3.70 8.03
CA ASP A 38 7.78 -3.79 6.81
C ASP A 38 7.19 -2.92 5.68
N ALA A 39 6.01 -2.36 5.89
CA ALA A 39 5.29 -1.57 4.91
C ALA A 39 6.12 -0.44 4.27
N PRO A 40 6.88 0.41 5.01
CA PRO A 40 7.73 1.42 4.39
C PRO A 40 8.77 0.81 3.44
N GLY A 41 9.47 -0.23 3.87
CA GLY A 41 10.48 -0.91 3.05
C GLY A 41 9.88 -1.62 1.84
N LEU A 42 8.68 -2.19 1.99
CA LEU A 42 7.95 -2.80 0.88
C LEU A 42 7.55 -1.78 -0.17
N ILE A 43 7.16 -0.58 0.24
CA ILE A 43 6.79 0.47 -0.72
C ILE A 43 8.02 0.96 -1.48
N ASP A 44 9.17 1.14 -0.82
CA ASP A 44 10.43 1.50 -1.47
C ASP A 44 10.89 0.44 -2.49
N ILE A 45 10.77 -0.84 -2.13
CA ILE A 45 11.20 -1.97 -2.98
C ILE A 45 10.23 -2.21 -4.15
N LEU A 46 8.93 -2.14 -3.87
CA LEU A 46 7.89 -2.55 -4.81
C LEU A 46 7.40 -1.41 -5.69
N ALA A 47 7.56 -0.15 -5.25
CA ALA A 47 7.00 1.04 -5.88
C ALA A 47 5.54 0.82 -6.35
N PRO A 48 4.61 0.48 -5.43
CA PRO A 48 3.25 0.15 -5.79
C PRO A 48 2.53 1.34 -6.44
N ASP A 49 1.64 1.06 -7.38
CA ASP A 49 0.78 2.07 -8.01
C ASP A 49 -0.34 2.55 -7.08
N LEU A 50 -0.72 1.73 -6.09
CA LEU A 50 -1.74 2.04 -5.10
C LEU A 50 -1.40 1.37 -3.76
N LEU A 51 -1.49 2.15 -2.68
CA LEU A 51 -1.40 1.67 -1.30
C LEU A 51 -2.79 1.71 -0.65
N ILE A 52 -3.21 0.59 -0.06
CA ILE A 52 -4.40 0.50 0.78
C ILE A 52 -3.93 0.17 2.20
N THR A 53 -4.35 0.96 3.18
CA THR A 53 -3.96 0.74 4.58
C THR A 53 -5.15 0.90 5.51
N ASP A 54 -5.18 0.09 6.57
CA ASP A 54 -6.09 0.32 7.69
C ASP A 54 -5.67 1.60 8.44
N TYR A 55 -6.63 2.49 8.69
CA TYR A 55 -6.41 3.75 9.40
C TYR A 55 -6.07 3.55 10.88
N GLN A 56 -6.47 2.42 11.46
CA GLN A 56 -6.12 2.05 12.84
C GLN A 56 -4.67 1.54 12.93
N ILE A 57 -4.01 1.37 11.78
CA ILE A 57 -2.64 0.93 11.66
C ILE A 57 -1.79 2.11 11.20
N PRO A 58 -1.17 2.85 12.14
CA PRO A 58 -0.14 3.80 11.77
C PRO A 58 1.05 3.03 11.18
N LEU A 59 1.18 3.05 9.84
CA LEU A 59 2.32 2.50 9.07
C LEU A 59 3.66 3.12 9.47
N VAL A 60 3.56 4.34 9.97
CA VAL A 60 4.56 5.25 10.52
C VAL A 60 3.81 6.13 11.52
N LYS A 61 4.48 6.98 12.31
CA LYS A 61 3.71 7.96 13.12
C LYS A 61 2.81 8.77 12.19
N GLU A 62 1.60 9.16 12.59
CA GLU A 62 0.62 9.86 11.73
C GLU A 62 1.24 11.02 10.91
N ILE A 63 2.17 11.76 11.52
CA ILE A 63 2.94 12.83 10.88
C ILE A 63 3.83 12.32 9.73
N GLU A 64 4.53 11.22 9.93
CA GLU A 64 5.44 10.65 8.93
C GLU A 64 4.65 10.14 7.71
N LEU A 65 3.42 9.65 7.90
CA LEU A 65 2.58 9.16 6.78
C LEU A 65 2.13 10.32 5.90
N LEU A 66 1.73 11.42 6.53
CA LEU A 66 1.31 12.63 5.84
C LEU A 66 2.48 13.31 5.11
N GLU A 67 3.65 13.36 5.75
CA GLU A 67 4.89 13.87 5.12
C GLU A 67 5.27 13.05 3.89
N TRP A 68 5.10 11.72 3.98
CA TRP A 68 5.42 10.82 2.88
C TRP A 68 4.44 10.90 1.71
N ILE A 69 3.13 10.97 2.00
CA ILE A 69 2.10 11.24 1.00
C ILE A 69 2.35 12.59 0.32
N HIS A 70 2.69 13.62 1.10
CA HIS A 70 2.96 14.96 0.59
C HIS A 70 4.20 14.99 -0.31
N SER A 71 5.27 14.29 0.06
CA SER A 71 6.48 14.16 -0.75
C SER A 71 6.22 13.44 -2.08
N ALA A 72 5.47 12.34 -2.06
CA ALA A 72 5.11 11.58 -3.27
C ALA A 72 4.25 12.40 -4.26
N ILE A 73 3.32 13.22 -3.75
CA ILE A 73 2.48 14.10 -4.58
C ILE A 73 3.30 15.24 -5.20
N GLN A 74 4.25 15.83 -4.48
CA GLN A 74 5.09 16.90 -5.03
C GLN A 74 6.01 16.43 -6.16
N ILE A 75 6.46 15.18 -6.14
CA ILE A 75 7.28 14.61 -7.22
C ILE A 75 6.49 14.49 -8.54
N GLN A 76 5.16 14.34 -8.50
CA GLN A 76 4.33 14.22 -9.69
C GLN A 76 3.93 15.54 -10.35
N LEU A 77 4.19 16.68 -9.71
CA LEU A 77 3.81 18.02 -10.20
C LEU A 77 4.97 18.81 -10.83
N ASN A 78 6.17 18.23 -10.90
CA ASN A 78 7.34 18.75 -11.62
C ASN A 78 7.67 17.89 -12.84
#